data_AF-A0A7C0V3D0-F1
#
_entry.id   AF-A0A7C0V3D0-F1
#
_cell.length_a   1.000
_cell.length_b   1.000
_cell.length_c   1.000
_cell.angle_alpha   90.00
_cell.angle_beta   90.00
_cell.angle_gamma   90.00
#
_symmetry.space_group_name_H-M   'P 1'
#
loop_
_entity.id
_entity.type
_entity.pdbx_description
1 polymer ?
#
loop_
_entity_poly.entity_id
_entity_poly.type
_entity_poly.pdbx_seq_one_letter_code
_entity_poly.pdbx_strand_id
1 'polypeptide(L)'
;MGCRVYHLNAEKLALEAGSKRCLNVVMLGAYMAHIEAERLNIITMEAAREAVKESVPSRYVEANLKSLELGYVALRRAMRHREVTPVKPKVKTSAGDVVRELRNGKV
;
A
#
# COMPACT_ATOMS: atom_id res chain seq x y z
N MET A 1 19.64 5.99 -8.70
CA MET A 1 19.23 5.28 -7.46
C MET A 1 18.05 4.38 -7.79
N GLY A 2 18.09 3.11 -7.36
CA GLY A 2 16.95 2.20 -7.47
C GLY A 2 16.25 2.08 -6.12
N CYS A 3 14.91 2.02 -6.12
CA CYS A 3 14.13 1.70 -4.93
C CYS A 3 13.45 0.34 -5.11
N ARG A 4 13.26 -0.38 -3.99
CA ARG A 4 12.49 -1.62 -3.99
C ARG A 4 11.01 -1.25 -3.95
N VAL A 5 10.25 -1.69 -4.95
CA VAL A 5 8.82 -1.42 -5.06
C VAL A 5 8.06 -2.72 -4.90
N TYR A 6 7.06 -2.70 -4.02
CA TYR A 6 6.10 -3.79 -3.87
C TYR A 6 4.73 -3.30 -4.33
N HIS A 7 4.15 -4.00 -5.30
CA HIS A 7 2.83 -3.66 -5.82
C HIS A 7 1.74 -4.43 -5.06
N LEU A 8 0.71 -3.72 -4.61
CA LEU A 8 -0.46 -4.28 -3.93
C LEU A 8 -1.72 -3.67 -4.53
N ASN A 9 -2.71 -4.51 -4.88
CA ASN A 9 -4.04 -4.02 -5.23
C ASN A 9 -4.87 -3.85 -3.95
N ALA A 10 -4.66 -2.73 -3.24
CA ALA A 10 -5.28 -2.47 -1.95
C ALA A 10 -6.82 -2.32 -2.03
N GLU A 11 -7.34 -1.80 -3.14
CA GLU A 11 -8.79 -1.67 -3.37
C GLU A 11 -9.45 -3.05 -3.46
N LYS A 12 -8.82 -4.00 -4.16
CA LYS A 12 -9.31 -5.39 -4.22
C LYS A 12 -9.32 -6.04 -2.84
N LEU A 13 -8.25 -5.88 -2.05
CA LEU A 13 -8.19 -6.42 -0.69
C LEU A 13 -9.26 -5.80 0.23
N ALA A 14 -9.51 -4.49 0.12
CA ALA A 14 -10.56 -3.82 0.88
C ALA A 14 -11.96 -4.31 0.49
N LEU A 15 -12.20 -4.56 -0.81
CA LEU A 15 -13.42 -5.21 -1.28
C LEU A 15 -13.58 -6.62 -0.69
N GLU A 16 -12.54 -7.45 -0.70
CA GLU A 16 -12.54 -8.80 -0.12
C GLU A 16 -12.76 -8.78 1.41
N ALA A 17 -12.37 -7.69 2.06
CA ALA A 17 -12.64 -7.45 3.47
C ALA A 17 -14.09 -7.02 3.76
N GLY A 18 -14.85 -6.64 2.72
CA GLY A 18 -16.27 -6.28 2.81
C GLY A 18 -16.58 -4.81 2.47
N SER A 19 -15.58 -3.94 2.31
CA SER A 19 -15.82 -2.55 1.95
C SER A 19 -14.59 -1.85 1.38
N LYS A 20 -14.74 -1.20 0.21
CA LYS A 20 -13.72 -0.31 -0.37
C LYS A 20 -13.25 0.79 0.58
N ARG A 21 -14.10 1.19 1.54
CA ARG A 21 -13.78 2.26 2.50
C ARG A 21 -12.69 1.86 3.51
N CYS A 22 -12.35 0.57 3.61
CA CYS A 22 -11.32 0.06 4.53
C CYS A 22 -9.91 0.04 3.90
N LEU A 23 -9.72 0.66 2.73
CA LEU A 23 -8.43 0.71 2.01
C LEU A 23 -7.29 1.25 2.86
N ASN A 24 -7.55 2.28 3.68
CA ASN A 24 -6.55 2.84 4.60
C ASN A 24 -6.04 1.78 5.59
N VAL A 25 -6.91 0.91 6.11
CA VAL A 25 -6.54 -0.14 7.06
C VAL A 25 -5.79 -1.28 6.36
N VAL A 26 -6.10 -1.58 5.10
CA VAL A 26 -5.24 -2.45 4.25
C VAL A 26 -3.83 -1.87 4.17
N MET A 27 -3.70 -0.58 3.85
CA MET A 27 -2.40 0.06 3.73
C MET A 27 -1.65 0.10 5.07
N LEU A 28 -2.34 0.28 6.20
CA LEU A 28 -1.75 0.19 7.53
C LEU A 28 -1.12 -1.19 7.78
N GLY A 29 -1.86 -2.26 7.51
CA GLY A 29 -1.36 -3.63 7.66
C GLY A 29 -0.14 -3.90 6.78
N ALA A 30 -0.20 -3.46 5.52
CA ALA A 30 0.94 -3.55 4.61
C ALA A 30 2.14 -2.76 5.15
N TYR A 31 1.94 -1.53 5.60
CA TYR A 31 3.02 -0.69 6.13
C TYR A 31 3.69 -1.33 7.36
N MET A 32 2.91 -1.90 8.29
CA MET A 32 3.44 -2.64 9.44
C MET A 32 4.32 -3.82 9.02
N ALA A 33 3.91 -4.57 8.00
CA ALA A 33 4.73 -5.64 7.43
C ALA A 33 6.00 -5.11 6.76
N HIS A 34 5.93 -3.95 6.10
CA HIS A 34 7.05 -3.37 5.35
C HIS A 34 8.21 -2.99 6.28
N ILE A 35 7.87 -2.31 7.37
CA ILE A 35 8.84 -1.80 8.35
C ILE A 35 9.20 -2.85 9.40
N GLU A 36 8.64 -4.06 9.30
CA GLU A 36 8.78 -5.13 10.30
C GLU A 36 8.40 -4.66 11.72
N ALA A 37 7.30 -3.91 11.83
CA ALA A 37 6.91 -3.17 13.03
C ALA A 37 6.87 -4.04 14.29
N GLU A 38 6.37 -5.27 14.17
CA GLU A 38 6.26 -6.22 15.29
C GLU A 38 7.62 -6.76 15.72
N ARG A 39 8.51 -7.08 14.76
CA ARG A 39 9.89 -7.51 15.06
C ARG A 39 10.71 -6.40 15.72
N LEU A 40 10.46 -5.15 15.31
CA LEU A 40 11.12 -3.97 15.87
C LEU A 40 10.42 -3.41 17.11
N ASN A 41 9.33 -4.06 17.57
CA ASN A 41 8.52 -3.63 18.70
C ASN A 41 8.03 -2.16 18.62
N ILE A 42 7.72 -1.70 17.40
CA ILE A 42 7.18 -0.35 17.14
C ILE A 42 5.66 -0.37 17.31
N ILE A 43 4.99 -1.31 16.63
CA ILE A 43 3.53 -1.55 16.73
C ILE A 43 3.32 -3.07 16.62
N THR A 44 2.67 -3.67 17.61
CA THR A 44 2.27 -5.09 17.56
C THR A 44 0.96 -5.27 16.79
N MET A 45 0.73 -6.46 16.24
CA MET A 45 -0.53 -6.76 15.55
C MET A 45 -1.72 -6.62 16.50
N GLU A 46 -1.55 -7.01 17.76
CA GLU A 46 -2.57 -6.88 18.80
C GLU A 46 -2.92 -5.41 19.08
N ALA A 47 -1.91 -4.55 19.32
CA ALA A 47 -2.12 -3.12 19.56
C ALA A 47 -2.82 -2.45 18.36
N ALA A 48 -2.44 -2.81 17.13
CA ALA A 48 -3.10 -2.31 15.93
C ALA A 48 -4.57 -2.76 15.83
N ARG A 49 -4.87 -4.01 16.21
CA ARG A 49 -6.26 -4.52 16.22
C ARG A 49 -7.12 -3.78 17.24
N GLU A 50 -6.61 -3.54 18.45
CA GLU A 50 -7.34 -2.78 19.46
C GLU A 50 -7.57 -1.33 19.00
N ALA A 51 -6.54 -0.66 18.50
CA ALA A 51 -6.68 0.69 17.96
C ALA A 51 -7.72 0.78 16.83
N VAL A 52 -7.76 -0.22 15.92
CA VAL A 52 -8.79 -0.28 14.86
C VAL A 52 -10.18 -0.42 15.46
N LYS A 53 -10.40 -1.28 16.45
CA LYS A 53 -11.72 -1.46 17.11
C LYS A 53 -12.21 -0.16 17.75
N GLU A 54 -11.31 0.57 18.41
CA GLU A 54 -11.63 1.84 19.08
C GLU A 54 -11.88 2.99 18.08
N SER A 55 -11.27 2.92 16.90
CA SER A 55 -11.28 4.03 15.93
C SER A 55 -12.44 3.99 14.94
N VAL A 56 -13.18 2.88 14.83
CA VAL A 56 -14.21 2.70 13.80
C VAL A 56 -15.59 2.38 14.40
N PRO A 57 -16.69 2.78 13.73
CA PRO A 57 -18.03 2.37 14.17
C PRO A 57 -18.16 0.84 14.24
N SER A 58 -18.88 0.34 15.24
CA SER A 58 -19.04 -1.10 15.52
C SER A 58 -19.37 -1.95 14.28
N ARG A 59 -20.29 -1.47 13.43
CA ARG A 59 -20.70 -2.14 12.18
C ARG A 59 -19.59 -2.30 11.13
N TYR A 60 -18.45 -1.64 11.30
CA TYR A 60 -17.31 -1.71 10.38
C TYR A 60 -16.09 -2.38 11.02
N VAL A 61 -16.15 -2.80 12.28
CA VAL A 61 -15.00 -3.37 12.99
C VAL A 61 -14.47 -4.61 12.27
N GLU A 62 -15.34 -5.57 11.93
CA GLU A 62 -14.93 -6.82 11.27
C GLU A 62 -14.23 -6.56 9.94
N ALA A 63 -14.81 -5.72 9.08
CA ALA A 63 -14.24 -5.39 7.78
C ALA A 63 -12.88 -4.68 7.90
N ASN A 64 -12.71 -3.79 8.88
CA ASN A 64 -11.43 -3.13 9.10
C ASN A 64 -10.38 -4.08 9.70
N LEU A 65 -10.74 -4.95 10.65
CA LEU A 65 -9.82 -5.95 11.20
C LEU A 65 -9.34 -6.93 10.11
N LYS A 66 -10.25 -7.40 9.26
CA LYS A 66 -9.90 -8.23 8.11
C LYS A 66 -9.01 -7.49 7.12
N SER A 67 -9.26 -6.20 6.88
CA SER A 67 -8.42 -5.35 6.03
C SER A 67 -6.98 -5.24 6.55
N LEU A 68 -6.81 -5.04 7.86
CA LEU A 68 -5.50 -4.95 8.51
C LEU A 68 -4.69 -6.23 8.24
N GLU A 69 -5.31 -7.38 8.46
CA GLU A 69 -4.67 -8.68 8.25
C GLU A 69 -4.35 -8.95 6.78
N LEU A 70 -5.30 -8.67 5.87
CA LEU A 70 -5.08 -8.85 4.43
C LEU A 70 -3.92 -8.00 3.91
N GLY A 71 -3.82 -6.75 4.35
CA GLY A 71 -2.70 -5.87 4.02
C GLY A 71 -1.34 -6.42 4.47
N TYR A 72 -1.27 -6.85 5.74
CA TYR A 72 -0.05 -7.41 6.33
C TYR A 72 0.39 -8.68 5.60
N VAL A 73 -0.53 -9.63 5.40
CA VAL A 73 -0.24 -10.91 4.72
C VAL A 73 0.15 -10.69 3.27
N ALA A 74 -0.58 -9.82 2.54
CA ALA A 74 -0.31 -9.56 1.13
C ALA A 74 1.09 -8.98 0.92
N LEU A 75 1.51 -8.01 1.75
CA LEU A 75 2.86 -7.48 1.64
C LEU A 75 3.91 -8.52 2.04
N ARG A 76 3.72 -9.26 3.15
CA ARG A 76 4.65 -10.34 3.54
C ARG A 76 4.83 -11.35 2.41
N ARG A 77 3.76 -11.67 1.67
CA ARG A 77 3.84 -12.53 0.47
C ARG A 77 4.64 -11.86 -0.65
N ALA A 78 4.38 -10.60 -0.96
CA ALA A 78 5.13 -9.85 -1.97
C ALA A 78 6.64 -9.73 -1.63
N MET A 79 6.98 -9.61 -0.35
CA MET A 79 8.38 -9.57 0.12
C MET A 79 9.09 -10.92 0.00
N ARG A 80 8.36 -12.05 0.12
CA ARG A 80 8.92 -13.41 -0.02
C ARG A 80 9.18 -13.81 -1.48
N HIS A 81 8.35 -13.36 -2.41
CA HIS A 81 8.57 -13.61 -3.83
C HIS A 81 9.63 -12.62 -4.35
N ARG A 82 10.83 -13.13 -4.64
CA ARG A 82 12.02 -12.36 -5.10
C ARG A 82 11.90 -11.72 -6.49
N GLU A 83 10.70 -11.59 -7.06
CA GLU A 83 10.52 -10.92 -8.35
C GLU A 83 10.14 -9.46 -8.12
N VAL A 84 11.16 -8.64 -7.91
CA VAL A 84 11.03 -7.19 -8.04
C VAL A 84 10.93 -6.89 -9.53
N THR A 85 9.72 -6.78 -10.08
CA THR A 85 9.56 -6.15 -11.40
C THR A 85 9.96 -4.68 -11.25
N PRO A 86 11.01 -4.20 -11.95
CA PRO A 86 11.38 -2.80 -11.89
C PRO A 86 10.25 -1.98 -12.48
N VAL A 87 9.61 -1.15 -11.66
CA VAL A 87 8.72 -0.10 -12.16
C VAL A 87 9.63 0.97 -12.74
N LYS A 88 9.78 0.98 -14.08
CA LYS A 88 10.44 2.09 -14.75
C LYS A 88 9.63 3.36 -14.43
N PRO A 89 10.23 4.40 -13.85
CA PRO A 89 9.53 5.65 -13.64
C PRO A 89 9.06 6.18 -15.00
N LYS A 90 7.74 6.41 -15.15
CA LYS A 90 7.20 7.18 -16.28
C LYS A 90 7.54 8.66 -16.05
N VAL A 91 8.81 9.00 -16.15
CA VAL A 91 9.24 10.40 -16.28
C VAL A 91 9.54 10.60 -17.76
N LYS A 92 8.69 11.36 -18.45
CA LYS A 92 8.97 11.86 -19.79
C LYS A 92 10.03 12.95 -19.66
N THR A 93 11.30 12.56 -19.59
CA THR A 93 12.42 13.51 -19.68
C THR A 93 13.41 12.98 -20.71
N SER A 94 13.03 13.06 -21.98
CA SER A 94 14.03 13.28 -23.01
C SER A 94 14.05 14.78 -23.32
N ALA A 95 15.23 15.38 -23.43
CA ALA A 95 15.38 16.78 -23.84
C ALA A 95 14.73 17.05 -25.22
N GLY A 96 14.51 16.02 -26.03
CA GLY A 96 13.83 16.11 -27.32
C GLY A 96 12.33 16.40 -27.21
N ASP A 97 11.67 16.00 -26.12
CA ASP A 97 10.22 16.19 -25.95
C ASP A 97 9.89 17.63 -25.54
N VAL A 98 10.73 18.25 -24.71
CA VAL A 98 10.58 19.65 -24.26
C VAL A 98 10.74 20.62 -25.43
N VAL A 99 11.70 20.37 -26.33
CA VAL A 99 11.93 21.19 -27.54
C VAL A 99 10.76 21.07 -28.52
N ARG A 100 10.07 19.92 -28.53
CA ARG A 100 8.92 19.68 -29.42
C ARG A 100 7.64 20.34 -28.90
N GLU A 101 7.46 20.45 -27.59
CA GLU A 101 6.33 21.17 -26.98
C GLU A 101 6.47 22.70 -27.15
N LEU A 102 7.67 23.25 -26.98
CA LEU A 102 7.93 24.69 -27.19
C LEU A 102 7.76 25.13 -28.66
N ARG A 103 8.06 24.25 -29.62
CA ARG A 103 7.86 24.54 -31.06
C ARG A 103 6.39 24.54 -31.50
N ASN A 104 5.51 23.88 -30.76
CA ASN A 104 4.12 23.69 -31.18
C ASN A 104 3.12 24.64 -30.48
N GLY A 105 3.61 25.69 -29.80
CA GLY A 105 2.80 26.84 -29.40
C GLY A 105 1.59 26.52 -28.54
N LYS A 106 1.69 25.50 -27.66
CA LYS A 106 0.66 25.21 -26.66
C LYS A 106 1.25 25.38 -25.27
N VAL A 107 1.19 26.62 -24.78
CA VAL A 107 1.01 26.91 -23.36
C VAL A 107 -0.43 27.35 -23.20
#